data_AF-A0A661XAS6-F1
#
_entry.id   AF-A0A661XAS6-F1
#
_cell.length_a   1.000
_cell.length_b   1.000
_cell.length_c   1.000
_cell.angle_alpha   90.00
_cell.angle_beta   90.00
_cell.angle_gamma   90.00
#
_symmetry.space_group_name_H-M   'P 1'
#
loop_
_entity.id
_entity.type
_entity.pdbx_description
1 polymer ?
#
loop_
_entity_poly.entity_id
_entity_poly.type
_entity_poly.pdbx_seq_one_letter_code
_entity_poly.pdbx_strand_id
1 'polypeptide(L)'
;MNKYEKISEILKALSHPVRLQIIEGLIKNECNVSGIQKILKLPQSTVSQHLRILKNAGIIKGRRDRTQVCYKVISKIAREIIGMIS
;
A
#
# COMPACT_ATOMS: atom_id res chain seq x y z
N MET A 1 16.60 10.79 -13.04
CA MET A 1 16.44 10.07 -11.76
C MET A 1 17.18 8.76 -11.87
N ASN A 2 18.20 8.55 -11.03
CA ASN A 2 18.97 7.30 -11.04
C ASN A 2 18.19 6.17 -10.34
N LYS A 3 18.66 4.92 -10.49
CA LYS A 3 18.02 3.73 -9.92
C LYS A 3 17.82 3.84 -8.40
N TYR A 4 18.79 4.37 -7.67
CA TYR A 4 18.78 4.45 -6.21
C TYR A 4 17.82 5.53 -5.69
N GLU A 5 17.65 6.64 -6.39
CA GLU A 5 16.66 7.67 -6.06
C GLU A 5 15.24 7.08 -6.11
N LYS A 6 14.91 6.33 -7.17
CA LYS A 6 13.61 5.68 -7.31
C LYS A 6 13.36 4.63 -6.21
N ILE A 7 14.39 3.85 -5.87
CA ILE A 7 14.31 2.86 -4.78
C ILE A 7 14.12 3.57 -3.44
N SER A 8 14.87 4.64 -3.18
CA SER A 8 14.77 5.43 -1.94
C SER A 8 13.35 5.94 -1.71
N GLU A 9 12.69 6.45 -2.75
CA GLU A 9 11.30 6.91 -2.64
C GLU A 9 10.31 5.78 -2.30
N ILE A 10 10.49 4.60 -2.88
CA ILE A 10 9.69 3.42 -2.52
C ILE A 10 9.94 3.01 -1.07
N LEU A 11 11.21 2.97 -0.63
CA LEU A 11 11.57 2.58 0.73
C LEU A 11 11.04 3.58 1.76
N LYS A 12 11.15 4.88 1.51
CA LYS A 12 10.54 5.94 2.35
C LYS A 12 9.02 5.76 2.46
N ALA A 13 8.37 5.43 1.34
CA ALA A 13 6.95 5.15 1.35
C ALA A 13 6.59 3.82 2.03
N LEU A 14 7.51 2.88 2.21
CA LEU A 14 7.29 1.63 2.94
C LEU A 14 7.66 1.70 4.42
N SER A 15 8.52 2.63 4.84
CA SER A 15 9.09 2.72 6.21
C SER A 15 8.12 3.20 7.30
N HIS A 16 6.89 2.69 7.29
CA HIS A 16 5.88 2.94 8.32
C HIS A 16 5.03 1.69 8.56
N PRO A 17 4.82 1.29 9.83
CA PRO A 17 4.21 0.00 10.17
C PRO A 17 2.83 -0.19 9.52
N VAL A 18 1.97 0.82 9.61
CA VAL A 18 0.63 0.79 9.00
C VAL A 18 0.70 0.58 7.48
N ARG A 19 1.68 1.17 6.79
CA ARG A 19 1.81 1.03 5.33
C ARG A 19 2.26 -0.37 4.96
N LEU A 20 3.16 -0.98 5.73
CA LEU A 20 3.56 -2.38 5.56
C LEU A 20 2.34 -3.31 5.73
N GLN A 21 1.53 -3.12 6.77
CA GLN A 21 0.31 -3.90 7.00
C GLN A 21 -0.73 -3.72 5.88
N ILE A 22 -0.88 -2.49 5.35
CA ILE A 22 -1.74 -2.25 4.18
C ILE A 22 -1.23 -3.05 2.98
N ILE A 23 0.07 -2.99 2.67
CA ILE A 23 0.64 -3.71 1.52
C ILE A 23 0.50 -5.22 1.71
N GLU A 24 0.80 -5.76 2.88
CA GLU A 24 0.61 -7.18 3.19
C GLU A 24 -0.84 -7.60 2.99
N GLY A 25 -1.79 -6.84 3.54
CA GLY A 25 -3.22 -7.09 3.38
C GLY A 25 -3.66 -7.06 1.91
N LEU A 26 -3.18 -6.10 1.12
CA LEU A 26 -3.47 -5.98 -0.31
C LEU A 26 -2.80 -7.06 -1.16
N ILE A 27 -1.68 -7.63 -0.72
CA ILE A 27 -1.04 -8.79 -1.38
C ILE A 27 -1.87 -10.05 -1.15
N LYS A 28 -2.37 -10.26 0.08
CA LYS A 28 -3.18 -11.43 0.44
C LYS A 28 -4.58 -11.36 -0.18
N ASN A 29 -5.21 -10.19 -0.15
CA ASN A 29 -6.56 -9.96 -0.66
C ASN A 29 -6.66 -8.58 -1.34
N GLU A 30 -6.60 -8.56 -2.66
CA GLU A 30 -6.82 -7.32 -3.43
C GLU A 30 -8.20 -6.72 -3.11
N CYS A 31 -8.38 -5.41 -3.32
CA CYS A 31 -9.70 -4.74 -3.21
C CYS A 31 -10.26 -4.66 -1.76
N ASN A 32 -9.63 -5.26 -0.75
CA ASN A 32 -10.14 -5.32 0.63
C ASN A 32 -9.73 -4.13 1.53
N VAL A 33 -10.03 -2.90 1.10
CA VAL A 33 -9.71 -1.70 1.92
C VAL A 33 -10.50 -1.67 3.23
N SER A 34 -11.77 -2.08 3.18
CA SER A 34 -12.69 -2.11 4.31
C SER A 34 -12.26 -3.13 5.38
N GLY A 35 -11.76 -4.29 4.96
CA GLY A 35 -11.18 -5.28 5.86
C GLY A 35 -9.86 -4.80 6.47
N ILE A 36 -8.99 -4.16 5.68
CA ILE A 36 -7.76 -3.54 6.18
C ILE A 36 -8.08 -2.47 7.23
N GLN A 37 -9.08 -1.61 7.00
CA GLN A 37 -9.50 -0.59 7.96
C GLN A 37 -9.97 -1.21 9.28
N LYS A 38 -10.74 -2.31 9.23
CA LYS A 38 -11.19 -3.03 10.44
C LYS A 38 -10.03 -3.66 11.21
N ILE A 39 -9.06 -4.23 10.51
CA ILE A 39 -7.88 -4.87 11.12
C ILE A 39 -6.98 -3.82 11.79
N LEU A 40 -6.75 -2.70 11.10
CA LEU A 40 -5.86 -1.64 11.59
C LEU A 40 -6.46 -0.82 12.74
N LYS A 41 -7.79 -0.86 12.95
CA LYS A 41 -8.51 -0.06 13.95
C LYS A 41 -8.18 1.45 13.85
N LEU A 42 -7.94 1.93 12.62
CA LEU A 42 -7.60 3.32 12.35
C LEU A 42 -8.79 4.10 11.78
N PRO A 43 -8.84 5.43 11.98
CA PRO A 43 -9.79 6.29 11.30
C PRO A 43 -9.67 6.20 9.78
N GLN A 44 -10.79 6.34 9.07
CA GLN A 44 -10.84 6.28 7.61
C GLN A 44 -9.95 7.33 6.94
N SER A 45 -9.85 8.53 7.54
CA SER A 45 -9.00 9.62 7.07
C SER A 45 -7.51 9.23 7.11
N THR A 46 -7.07 8.59 8.20
CA THR A 46 -5.70 8.09 8.37
C THR A 46 -5.36 7.01 7.34
N VAL A 47 -6.27 6.04 7.14
CA VAL A 47 -6.08 4.99 6.12
C VAL A 47 -6.02 5.61 4.72
N SER A 48 -6.89 6.58 4.42
CA SER A 48 -6.91 7.29 3.13
C SER A 48 -5.62 8.04 2.87
N GLN A 49 -5.04 8.68 3.91
CA GLN A 49 -3.75 9.35 3.81
C GLN A 49 -2.62 8.35 3.49
N HIS A 50 -2.57 7.20 4.17
CA HIS A 50 -1.59 6.16 3.87
C HIS A 50 -1.73 5.61 2.45
N LEU A 51 -2.96 5.33 2.00
CA LEU A 51 -3.23 4.90 0.63
C LEU A 51 -2.81 5.95 -0.40
N ARG A 52 -3.00 7.25 -0.10
CA ARG A 52 -2.53 8.35 -0.97
C ARG A 52 -1.01 8.35 -1.10
N ILE A 53 -0.28 8.21 0.02
CA ILE A 53 1.19 8.15 0.01
C ILE A 53 1.68 6.97 -0.83
N LEU A 54 1.12 5.77 -0.59
CA LEU A 54 1.47 4.56 -1.32
C LEU A 54 1.15 4.66 -2.82
N LYS A 55 0.03 5.28 -3.18
CA LYS A 55 -0.36 5.52 -4.58
C LYS A 55 0.59 6.50 -5.25
N ASN A 56 0.92 7.61 -4.59
CA ASN A 56 1.82 8.64 -5.12
C ASN A 56 3.25 8.10 -5.32
N ALA A 57 3.69 7.18 -4.44
CA ALA A 57 4.96 6.48 -4.60
C ALA A 57 4.94 5.38 -5.69
N GLY A 58 3.82 5.18 -6.39
CA GLY A 58 3.69 4.17 -7.43
C GLY A 58 3.67 2.72 -6.90
N ILE A 59 3.44 2.53 -5.61
CA ILE A 59 3.43 1.20 -4.98
C ILE A 59 2.10 0.48 -5.24
N ILE A 60 1.00 1.22 -5.17
CA ILE A 60 -0.35 0.70 -5.39
C ILE A 60 -1.06 1.45 -6.52
N LYS A 61 -1.99 0.76 -7.18
CA LYS A 61 -2.92 1.36 -8.14
C LYS A 61 -4.34 1.22 -7.63
N GLY A 62 -5.07 2.34 -7.62
CA GLY A 62 -6.50 2.37 -7.33
C GLY A 62 -7.34 2.23 -8.61
N ARG A 63 -8.44 1.49 -8.55
CA ARG A 63 -9.52 1.46 -9.56
C ARG A 63 -10.85 1.74 -8.85
N ARG A 64 -11.75 2.48 -9.50
CA ARG A 64 -13.11 2.65 -9.00
C ARG A 64 -13.92 1.43 -9.43
N ASP A 65 -14.51 0.75 -8.47
CA ASP A 65 -15.37 -0.42 -8.70
C ASP A 65 -16.75 -0.10 -8.11
N ARG A 66 -17.66 0.33 -9.00
CA ARG A 66 -19.00 0.83 -8.66
C ARG A 66 -18.94 1.92 -7.57
N THR A 67 -19.28 1.54 -6.34
CA THR A 67 -19.38 2.44 -5.17
C THR A 67 -18.11 2.48 -4.32
N GLN A 68 -17.12 1.61 -4.56
CA GLN A 68 -15.91 1.51 -3.75
C GLN A 68 -14.64 1.74 -4.57
N VAL A 69 -13.56 2.18 -3.90
CA VAL A 69 -12.24 2.29 -4.52
C VAL A 69 -11.41 1.09 -4.10
N CYS A 70 -10.97 0.31 -5.08
CA CYS A 70 -10.16 -0.87 -4.86
C CYS A 70 -8.69 -0.62 -5.20
N TYR A 71 -7.80 -1.09 -4.35
CA TYR A 71 -6.37 -0.99 -4.55
C TYR A 71 -5.74 -2.35 -4.81
N LYS A 72 -4.66 -2.33 -5.61
CA LYS A 72 -3.78 -3.47 -5.83
C LYS A 72 -2.32 -3.04 -5.77
N VAL A 73 -1.45 -3.92 -5.27
CA VAL A 73 0.00 -3.68 -5.23
C VAL A 73 0.59 -3.95 -6.60
N ILE A 74 1.21 -2.92 -7.19
CA ILE A 74 1.84 -2.99 -8.52
C ILE A 74 3.37 -2.95 -8.45
N SER A 75 3.95 -2.51 -7.33
CA SER A 75 5.40 -2.50 -7.15
C SER A 75 5.94 -3.89 -6.86
N LYS A 76 6.82 -4.38 -7.73
CA LYS A 76 7.56 -5.64 -7.55
C LYS A 76 8.46 -5.58 -6.31
N ILE A 77 9.17 -4.46 -6.11
CA ILE A 77 10.04 -4.23 -4.95
C ILE A 77 9.25 -4.34 -3.65
N ALA A 78 8.06 -3.75 -3.58
CA ALA A 78 7.23 -3.83 -2.38
C ALA A 78 6.77 -5.26 -2.08
N ARG A 79 6.44 -6.04 -3.12
CA ARG A 79 6.08 -7.46 -2.97
C ARG A 79 7.26 -8.30 -2.48
N GLU A 80 8.45 -8.10 -3.05
CA GLU A 80 9.66 -8.81 -2.64
C GLU A 80 10.01 -8.51 -1.18
N ILE A 81 9.99 -7.23 -0.77
CA ILE A 81 10.29 -6.83 0.61
C ILE A 81 9.31 -7.48 1.60
N ILE A 82 7.99 -7.41 1.34
CA ILE A 82 7.02 -8.03 2.24
C ILE A 82 7.18 -9.55 2.28
N GLY A 83 7.49 -10.18 1.14
CA GLY A 83 7.76 -11.62 1.07
C GLY A 83 9.04 -12.08 1.77
N MET A 84 9.97 -11.18 2.08
CA MET A 84 11.17 -11.51 2.89
C MET A 84 10.91 -11.46 4.40
N ILE A 85 9.81 -10.83 4.83
CA ILE A 85 9.49 -10.59 6.25
C ILE A 85 8.31 -11.47 6.71
N SER A 86 7.59 -12.10 5.79
CA SER A 86 6.40 -12.94 6.05
C SER A 86 6.74 -14.42 5.93
#